data_AF-A0A314YFV5-F1
#
_entry.id   AF-A0A314YFV5-F1
#
_cell.length_a   1.000
_cell.length_b   1.000
_cell.length_c   1.000
_cell.angle_alpha   90.00
_cell.angle_beta   90.00
_cell.angle_gamma   90.00
#
_symmetry.space_group_name_H-M   'P 1'
#
loop_
_entity.id
_entity.type
_entity.pdbx_description
1 polymer ?
#
loop_
_entity_poly.entity_id
_entity_poly.type
_entity_poly.pdbx_seq_one_letter_code
_entity_poly.pdbx_strand_id
1 'polypeptide(L)'
;MFDFQWLDLLKSGLKEAEWLRNKSVPTMEEYMTNGYISIGIGPIVLPALYFVGHELSEEVVGSSELHELYRLMSTCGRLLNDIQGFKRDSAEGKLNALSLTMIHGNGVVTEEEAINEINSIIKSKRGEQLRLVLQETGSIVPRVARIWFGT
;
A
#
# COMPACT_ATOMS: atom_id res chain seq x y z
N MET A 1 -6.33 -9.93 13.35
CA MET A 1 -5.86 -9.15 12.19
C MET A 1 -4.84 -9.92 11.33
N PHE A 2 -4.05 -10.86 11.87
CA PHE A 2 -3.04 -11.58 11.07
C PHE A 2 -3.50 -12.88 10.40
N ASP A 3 -4.59 -13.50 10.87
CA ASP A 3 -4.99 -14.86 10.43
C ASP A 3 -5.45 -14.94 8.96
N PHE A 4 -5.75 -13.79 8.34
CA PHE A 4 -6.25 -13.73 6.96
C PHE A 4 -5.32 -12.99 5.99
N GLN A 5 -4.12 -12.55 6.40
CA GLN A 5 -3.26 -11.73 5.54
C GLN A 5 -2.89 -12.44 4.23
N TRP A 6 -2.59 -13.74 4.29
CA TRP A 6 -2.35 -14.55 3.10
C TRP A 6 -3.61 -14.73 2.24
N LEU A 7 -4.76 -14.94 2.88
CA LEU A 7 -6.04 -15.08 2.18
C LEU A 7 -6.44 -13.78 1.48
N ASP A 8 -6.24 -12.64 2.13
CA ASP A 8 -6.56 -11.32 1.59
C ASP A 8 -5.59 -10.94 0.45
N LEU A 9 -4.31 -11.31 0.56
CA LEU A 9 -3.36 -11.21 -0.56
C LEU A 9 -3.84 -12.04 -1.76
N LEU A 10 -4.24 -13.29 -1.55
CA LEU A 10 -4.72 -14.16 -2.65
C LEU A 10 -6.02 -13.61 -3.27
N LYS A 11 -6.97 -13.14 -2.45
CA LYS A 11 -8.22 -12.53 -2.93
C LYS A 11 -7.96 -11.23 -3.70
N SER A 12 -7.05 -10.40 -3.24
CA SER A 12 -6.69 -9.15 -3.92
C SER A 12 -5.97 -9.40 -5.24
N GLY A 13 -5.09 -10.40 -5.31
CA GLY A 13 -4.47 -10.86 -6.56
C GLY A 13 -5.50 -11.46 -7.54
N LEU A 14 -6.46 -12.24 -7.04
CA LEU A 14 -7.59 -12.71 -7.86
C LEU A 14 -8.37 -11.53 -8.45
N LYS A 15 -8.68 -10.51 -7.64
CA LYS A 15 -9.39 -9.31 -8.11
C LYS A 15 -8.62 -8.57 -9.22
N GLU A 16 -7.30 -8.43 -9.10
CA GLU A 16 -6.47 -7.87 -10.18
C GLU A 16 -6.52 -8.73 -11.46
N ALA A 17 -6.47 -10.06 -11.31
CA ALA A 17 -6.60 -10.98 -12.43
C ALA A 17 -7.98 -10.89 -13.10
N GLU A 18 -9.04 -10.66 -12.33
CA GLU A 18 -10.40 -10.45 -12.85
C GLU A 18 -10.50 -9.13 -13.63
N TRP A 19 -9.93 -8.03 -13.12
CA TRP A 19 -9.86 -6.77 -13.86
C TRP A 19 -9.15 -6.93 -15.20
N LEU A 20 -7.99 -7.61 -15.20
CA LEU A 20 -7.23 -7.89 -16.41
C LEU A 20 -8.04 -8.75 -17.40
N ARG A 21 -8.60 -9.87 -16.94
CA ARG A 21 -9.37 -10.81 -17.76
C ARG A 21 -10.60 -10.15 -18.39
N ASN A 22 -11.33 -9.38 -17.59
CA ASN A 22 -12.58 -8.75 -18.00
C ASN A 22 -12.37 -7.39 -18.68
N LYS A 23 -11.12 -6.91 -18.80
CA LYS A 23 -10.77 -5.56 -19.27
C LYS A 23 -11.51 -4.46 -18.52
N SER A 24 -11.74 -4.68 -17.22
CA SER A 24 -12.39 -3.70 -16.36
C SER A 24 -11.40 -2.61 -15.98
N VAL A 25 -11.84 -1.35 -16.07
CA VAL A 25 -11.05 -0.19 -15.64
C VAL A 25 -11.57 0.24 -14.27
N PRO A 26 -10.89 -0.09 -13.16
CA PRO A 26 -11.32 0.34 -11.84
C PRO A 26 -11.14 1.85 -11.67
N THR A 27 -11.89 2.44 -10.74
CA THR A 27 -11.56 3.78 -10.23
C THR A 27 -10.24 3.75 -9.45
N MET A 28 -9.61 4.91 -9.26
CA MET A 28 -8.39 5.00 -8.45
C MET A 28 -8.62 4.54 -7.00
N GLU A 29 -9.79 4.83 -6.43
CA GLU A 29 -10.15 4.42 -5.07
C GLU A 29 -10.29 2.89 -4.96
N GLU A 30 -11.01 2.26 -5.89
CA GLU A 30 -11.16 0.80 -5.94
C GLU A 30 -9.82 0.11 -6.16
N TYR A 31 -9.01 0.63 -7.07
CA TYR A 31 -7.67 0.13 -7.31
C TYR A 31 -6.82 0.20 -6.05
N MET A 32 -6.74 1.37 -5.40
CA MET A 32 -5.89 1.56 -4.23
C MET A 32 -6.34 0.75 -3.01
N THR A 33 -7.65 0.60 -2.80
CA THR A 33 -8.21 -0.24 -1.74
C THR A 33 -7.79 -1.70 -1.88
N ASN A 34 -7.64 -2.20 -3.10
CA ASN A 34 -7.09 -3.53 -3.38
C ASN A 34 -5.55 -3.52 -3.40
N GLY A 35 -4.97 -2.43 -3.92
CA GLY A 35 -3.57 -2.23 -4.26
C GLY A 35 -2.63 -2.31 -3.06
N TYR A 36 -3.01 -1.70 -1.93
CA TYR A 36 -2.19 -1.73 -0.72
C TYR A 36 -2.13 -3.13 -0.07
N ILE A 37 -3.09 -4.01 -0.38
CA ILE A 37 -3.09 -5.41 0.08
C ILE A 37 -2.24 -6.27 -0.87
N SER A 38 -2.54 -6.16 -2.16
CA SER A 38 -1.96 -6.96 -3.25
C SER A 38 -0.47 -6.74 -3.47
N ILE A 39 0.11 -5.63 -2.99
CA ILE A 39 1.58 -5.43 -2.98
C ILE A 39 2.32 -6.45 -2.09
N GLY A 40 1.60 -7.17 -1.22
CA GLY A 40 2.15 -8.32 -0.48
C GLY A 40 3.02 -7.97 0.74
N ILE A 41 3.06 -6.70 1.13
CA ILE A 41 3.83 -6.25 2.30
C ILE A 41 3.25 -6.80 3.61
N GLY A 42 1.92 -6.97 3.70
CA GLY A 42 1.23 -7.40 4.91
C GLY A 42 1.74 -8.75 5.47
N PRO A 43 1.75 -9.83 4.65
CA PRO A 43 2.31 -11.12 5.05
C PRO A 43 3.81 -11.15 5.37
N ILE A 44 4.56 -10.10 5.01
CA ILE A 44 6.00 -10.00 5.28
C ILE A 44 6.25 -9.23 6.57
N VAL A 45 5.78 -7.98 6.63
CA VAL A 45 6.12 -7.05 7.72
C VAL A 45 5.43 -7.44 9.01
N LEU A 46 4.15 -7.81 8.95
CA LEU A 46 3.38 -8.02 10.18
C LEU A 46 3.86 -9.24 10.99
N PRO A 47 4.16 -10.41 10.38
CA PRO A 47 4.80 -11.49 11.11
C PRO A 47 6.22 -11.12 11.59
N ALA A 48 6.96 -10.34 10.81
CA ALA A 48 8.31 -9.92 11.18
C ALA A 48 8.34 -9.12 12.50
N LEU A 49 7.28 -8.36 12.82
CA LEU A 49 7.20 -7.58 14.05
C LEU A 49 7.28 -8.44 15.33
N TYR A 50 6.85 -9.71 15.29
CA TYR A 50 6.99 -10.63 16.44
C TYR A 50 8.44 -10.99 16.76
N PHE A 51 9.35 -10.79 15.79
CA PHE A 51 10.78 -11.10 15.95
C PHE A 51 11.60 -9.86 16.34
N VAL A 52 10.96 -8.71 16.59
CA VAL A 52 11.61 -7.42 16.88
C VAL A 52 11.95 -7.26 18.38
N GLY A 53 11.72 -8.28 19.20
CA GLY A 53 12.22 -8.36 20.58
C GLY A 53 11.26 -7.88 21.67
N HIS A 54 10.02 -7.50 21.32
CA HIS A 54 8.95 -7.23 22.27
C HIS A 54 7.71 -8.05 21.93
N GLU A 55 7.03 -8.56 22.95
CA GLU A 55 5.74 -9.21 22.79
C GLU A 55 4.71 -8.18 22.30
N LEU A 56 4.05 -8.49 21.18
CA LEU A 56 2.93 -7.70 20.67
C LEU A 56 1.65 -8.27 21.27
N SER A 57 1.01 -7.49 22.14
CA SER A 57 -0.30 -7.88 22.69
C SER A 57 -1.35 -7.93 21.58
N GLU A 58 -2.40 -8.74 21.79
CA GLU A 58 -3.53 -8.81 20.86
C GLU A 58 -4.20 -7.43 20.65
N GLU A 59 -4.19 -6.57 21.67
CA GLU A 59 -4.68 -5.19 21.59
C GLU A 59 -3.86 -4.36 20.58
N VAL A 60 -2.53 -4.44 20.64
CA VAL A 60 -1.65 -3.76 19.67
C VAL A 60 -1.86 -4.31 18.27
N VAL A 61 -1.97 -5.64 18.16
CA VAL A 61 -2.20 -6.36 16.91
C VAL A 61 -3.59 -6.08 16.33
N GLY A 62 -4.57 -5.68 17.15
CA GLY A 62 -5.90 -5.27 16.71
C GLY A 62 -6.06 -3.76 16.54
N SER A 63 -5.02 -2.98 16.84
CA SER A 63 -5.12 -1.53 16.92
C SER A 63 -5.27 -0.86 15.55
N SER A 64 -6.07 0.21 15.52
CA SER A 64 -6.17 1.09 14.36
C SER A 64 -4.84 1.77 14.04
N GLU A 65 -4.00 2.02 15.05
CA GLU A 65 -2.68 2.63 14.88
C GLU A 65 -1.74 1.74 14.07
N LEU A 66 -1.63 0.44 14.42
CA LEU A 66 -0.80 -0.51 13.67
C LEU A 66 -1.34 -0.71 12.25
N HIS A 67 -2.68 -0.79 12.11
CA HIS A 67 -3.31 -0.90 10.80
C HIS A 67 -3.00 0.31 9.92
N GLU A 68 -3.03 1.53 10.47
CA GLU A 68 -2.71 2.75 9.74
C GLU A 68 -1.25 2.81 9.29
N LEU A 69 -0.31 2.45 10.17
CA LEU A 69 1.12 2.32 9.82
C LEU A 69 1.33 1.36 8.65
N TYR A 70 0.69 0.19 8.70
CA TYR A 70 0.71 -0.80 7.63
C TYR A 70 0.08 -0.27 6.33
N ARG A 71 -1.08 0.37 6.42
CA ARG A 71 -1.80 0.93 5.26
C ARG A 71 -0.97 2.00 4.57
N LEU A 72 -0.38 2.93 5.32
CA LEU A 72 0.45 4.00 4.79
C LEU A 72 1.72 3.47 4.12
N MET A 73 2.42 2.55 4.77
CA MET A 73 3.59 1.86 4.18
C MET A 73 3.22 1.19 2.86
N SER A 74 2.14 0.41 2.87
CA SER A 74 1.76 -0.41 1.72
C SER A 74 1.22 0.44 0.57
N THR A 75 0.54 1.54 0.88
CA THR A 75 0.13 2.55 -0.10
C THR A 75 1.35 3.17 -0.79
N CYS A 76 2.34 3.61 -0.02
CA CYS A 76 3.59 4.14 -0.59
C CYS A 76 4.32 3.08 -1.42
N GLY A 77 4.42 1.85 -0.91
CA GLY A 77 5.05 0.72 -1.60
C GLY A 77 4.36 0.39 -2.92
N ARG A 78 3.02 0.35 -2.95
CA ARG A 78 2.23 0.15 -4.16
C ARG A 78 2.49 1.25 -5.19
N LEU A 79 2.38 2.51 -4.80
CA LEU A 79 2.56 3.62 -5.74
C LEU A 79 3.99 3.69 -6.32
N LEU A 80 5.01 3.46 -5.49
CA LEU A 80 6.39 3.35 -5.96
C LEU A 80 6.60 2.16 -6.90
N ASN A 81 5.97 1.01 -6.60
CA ASN A 81 6.01 -0.15 -7.48
C ASN A 81 5.37 0.15 -8.84
N ASP A 82 4.24 0.85 -8.85
CA ASP A 82 3.50 1.16 -10.07
C ASP A 82 4.24 2.15 -10.99
N ILE A 83 4.91 3.17 -10.43
CA ILE A 83 5.76 4.08 -11.21
C ILE A 83 6.91 3.30 -11.84
N GLN A 84 7.64 2.51 -11.05
CA GLN A 84 8.83 1.77 -11.51
C GLN A 84 8.48 0.61 -12.44
N GLY A 85 7.33 -0.03 -12.20
CA GLY A 85 6.83 -1.19 -12.94
C GLY A 85 6.05 -0.84 -14.20
N PHE A 86 5.71 0.44 -14.42
CA PHE A 86 4.78 0.87 -15.45
C PHE A 86 5.02 0.29 -16.85
N LYS A 87 6.28 0.30 -17.32
CA LYS A 87 6.62 -0.24 -18.65
C LYS A 87 6.37 -1.75 -18.75
N ARG A 88 6.70 -2.49 -17.69
CA ARG A 88 6.46 -3.95 -17.61
C ARG A 88 4.96 -4.23 -17.58
N ASP A 89 4.25 -3.57 -16.68
CA ASP A 89 2.82 -3.81 -16.46
C ASP A 89 2.01 -3.47 -17.73
N SER A 90 2.35 -2.35 -18.39
CA SER A 90 1.75 -1.95 -19.66
C SER A 90 1.99 -2.97 -20.78
N ALA A 91 3.19 -3.56 -20.86
CA ALA A 91 3.48 -4.61 -21.84
C ALA A 91 2.67 -5.89 -21.61
N GLU A 92 2.28 -6.16 -20.36
CA GLU A 92 1.39 -7.27 -19.98
C GLU A 92 -0.11 -6.90 -20.07
N GLY A 93 -0.43 -5.65 -20.42
CA GLY A 93 -1.80 -5.13 -20.45
C GLY A 93 -2.43 -4.94 -19.05
N LYS A 94 -1.62 -4.96 -17.99
CA LYS A 94 -2.06 -4.73 -16.61
C LYS A 94 -2.21 -3.24 -16.33
N LEU A 95 -3.34 -2.88 -15.74
CA LEU A 95 -3.57 -1.54 -15.22
C LEU A 95 -2.89 -1.39 -13.86
N ASN A 96 -2.24 -0.25 -13.66
CA ASN A 96 -1.65 0.20 -12.41
C ASN A 96 -2.01 1.67 -12.14
N ALA A 97 -1.63 2.23 -10.98
CA ALA A 97 -1.97 3.62 -10.63
C ALA A 97 -1.57 4.62 -11.72
N LEU A 98 -0.38 4.50 -12.29
CA LEU A 98 0.09 5.43 -13.32
C LEU A 98 -0.79 5.39 -14.58
N SER A 99 -1.08 4.18 -15.08
CA SER A 99 -1.99 4.01 -16.23
C SER A 99 -3.41 4.52 -15.93
N LEU A 100 -3.92 4.30 -14.73
CA LEU A 100 -5.26 4.71 -14.32
C LEU A 100 -5.37 6.23 -14.23
N THR A 101 -4.36 6.91 -13.70
CA THR A 101 -4.31 8.38 -13.68
C THR A 101 -4.40 8.96 -15.09
N MET A 102 -3.66 8.41 -16.05
CA MET A 102 -3.71 8.88 -17.45
C MET A 102 -5.06 8.58 -18.13
N ILE A 103 -5.62 7.39 -17.89
CA ILE A 103 -6.93 6.99 -18.45
C ILE A 103 -8.03 7.90 -17.93
N HIS A 104 -8.10 8.10 -16.60
CA HIS A 104 -9.12 8.95 -15.97
C HIS A 104 -8.89 10.44 -16.21
N GLY A 105 -7.67 10.82 -16.59
CA GLY A 105 -7.34 12.14 -17.12
C GLY A 105 -7.83 12.41 -18.55
N ASN A 106 -8.57 11.48 -19.17
CA ASN A 106 -9.13 11.57 -20.53
C ASN A 106 -8.09 11.93 -21.61
N GLY A 107 -6.84 11.48 -21.44
CA GLY A 107 -5.75 11.75 -22.38
C GLY A 107 -5.17 13.16 -22.32
N VAL A 108 -5.61 14.00 -21.36
CA VAL A 108 -5.01 15.32 -21.08
C VAL A 108 -3.74 15.16 -20.25
N VAL A 109 -3.72 14.19 -19.34
CA VAL A 109 -2.63 13.97 -18.40
C VAL A 109 -1.52 13.17 -19.08
N THR A 110 -0.33 13.76 -19.14
CA THR A 110 0.89 13.09 -19.61
C THR A 110 1.43 12.11 -18.55
N GLU A 111 2.31 11.19 -18.98
CA GLU A 111 3.01 10.28 -18.05
C GLU A 111 3.78 11.05 -16.97
N GLU A 112 4.44 12.16 -17.34
CA GLU A 112 5.20 12.99 -16.40
C GLU A 112 4.29 13.66 -15.36
N GLU A 113 3.16 14.23 -15.79
CA GLU A 113 2.19 14.84 -14.88
C GLU A 113 1.59 13.80 -13.92
N ALA A 114 1.26 12.61 -14.42
CA ALA A 114 0.74 11.53 -13.59
C ALA A 114 1.79 11.02 -12.58
N ILE A 115 3.07 10.92 -12.98
CA ILE A 115 4.17 10.61 -12.05
C ILE A 115 4.29 11.68 -10.98
N ASN A 116 4.21 12.96 -11.34
CA ASN A 116 4.28 14.07 -10.38
C ASN A 116 3.12 14.07 -9.39
N GLU A 117 1.90 13.77 -9.86
CA GLU A 117 0.72 13.62 -9.00
C GLU A 117 0.90 12.47 -8.01
N ILE A 118 1.30 11.29 -8.49
CA ILE A 118 1.54 10.12 -7.62
C ILE A 118 2.66 10.40 -6.62
N ASN A 119 3.75 11.06 -7.04
CA ASN A 119 4.83 11.46 -6.14
C ASN A 119 4.36 12.43 -5.04
N SER A 120 3.44 13.34 -5.35
CA SER A 120 2.82 14.23 -4.36
C SER A 120 2.02 13.43 -3.31
N ILE A 121 1.26 12.42 -3.76
CA ILE A 121 0.54 11.50 -2.87
C ILE A 121 1.52 10.73 -1.98
N ILE A 122 2.56 10.13 -2.56
CA ILE A 122 3.61 9.42 -1.80
C ILE A 122 4.23 10.33 -0.74
N LYS A 123 4.55 11.58 -1.10
CA LYS A 123 5.12 12.56 -0.16
C LYS A 123 4.18 12.87 0.99
N SER A 124 2.89 13.06 0.71
CA SER A 124 1.86 13.26 1.74
C SER A 124 1.78 12.05 2.69
N LYS A 125 1.68 10.84 2.12
CA LYS A 125 1.54 9.59 2.88
C LYS A 125 2.77 9.25 3.71
N ARG A 126 3.97 9.51 3.19
CA ARG A 126 5.21 9.42 3.98
C ARG A 126 5.22 10.42 5.14
N GLY A 127 4.71 11.64 4.92
CA GLY A 127 4.56 12.63 5.99
C GLY A 127 3.62 12.17 7.11
N GLU A 128 2.47 11.62 6.75
CA GLU A 128 1.51 11.00 7.70
C GLU A 128 2.16 9.82 8.45
N GLN A 129 2.87 8.95 7.74
CA GLN A 129 3.55 7.79 8.31
C GLN A 129 4.64 8.20 9.32
N LEU A 130 5.49 9.15 8.96
CA LEU A 130 6.55 9.66 9.82
C LEU A 130 6.00 10.25 11.12
N ARG A 131 4.85 10.94 11.07
CA ARG A 131 4.20 11.46 12.28
C ARG A 131 3.81 10.35 13.25
N LEU A 132 3.27 9.24 12.76
CA LEU A 132 2.92 8.08 13.59
C LEU A 132 4.17 7.38 14.13
N VAL A 133 5.20 7.21 13.30
CA VAL A 133 6.47 6.59 13.71
C VAL A 133 7.13 7.37 14.85
N LEU A 134 7.15 8.69 14.74
CA LEU A 134 7.81 9.61 15.68
C LEU A 134 6.93 9.99 16.89
N GLN A 135 5.69 9.51 16.99
CA GLN A 135 4.81 9.83 18.10
C GLN A 135 5.38 9.34 19.44
N GLU A 136 5.65 10.26 20.38
CA GLU A 136 6.29 9.93 21.67
C GLU A 136 5.29 9.60 22.78
N THR A 137 4.05 10.09 22.69
CA THR A 137 3.02 9.93 23.74
C THR A 137 1.71 9.38 23.16
N GLY A 138 0.97 8.60 23.95
CA GLY A 138 -0.36 8.08 23.59
C GLY A 138 -0.39 6.98 22.52
N SER A 139 0.76 6.48 22.08
CA SER A 139 0.85 5.31 21.18
C SER A 139 0.85 4.02 21.99
N ILE A 140 0.06 3.05 21.56
CA ILE A 140 0.02 1.72 22.17
C ILE A 140 0.96 0.74 21.45
N VAL A 141 1.30 1.02 20.19
CA VAL A 141 2.26 0.23 19.42
C VAL A 141 3.67 0.48 19.96
N PRO A 142 4.50 -0.54 20.27
CA PRO A 142 5.86 -0.30 20.77
C PRO A 142 6.72 0.52 19.80
N ARG A 143 7.52 1.46 20.31
CA ARG A 143 8.39 2.34 19.49
C ARG A 143 9.27 1.56 18.51
N VAL A 144 9.86 0.47 18.99
CA VAL A 144 10.72 -0.38 18.16
C VAL A 144 9.95 -1.00 17.00
N ALA A 145 8.70 -1.42 17.19
CA ALA A 145 7.83 -1.90 16.12
C ALA A 145 7.44 -0.78 15.15
N ARG A 146 7.16 0.44 15.65
CA ARG A 146 6.86 1.59 14.79
C ARG A 146 8.02 1.96 13.86
N ILE A 147 9.27 1.88 14.32
CA ILE A 147 10.45 2.23 13.52
C ILE A 147 10.60 1.34 12.28
N TRP A 148 10.17 0.07 12.34
CA TRP A 148 10.13 -0.81 11.15
C TRP A 148 9.21 -0.30 10.05
N PHE A 149 8.27 0.58 10.38
CA PHE A 149 7.43 1.23 9.38
C PHE A 149 8.07 2.47 8.74
N GLY A 150 9.14 3.01 9.34
CA GLY A 150 9.78 4.25 8.89
C GLY A 150 11.04 4.09 8.04
N THR A 151 11.51 2.86 7.82
CA THR A 151 12.65 2.53 6.93
C THR A 151 12.22 2.55 5.47
#